data_AF-A0A2V5XZ28-F1
#
_entry.id   AF-A0A2V5XZ28-F1
#
_cell.length_a   1.000
_cell.length_b   1.000
_cell.length_c   1.000
_cell.angle_alpha   90.00
_cell.angle_beta   90.00
_cell.angle_gamma   90.00
#
_symmetry.space_group_name_H-M   'P 1'
#
loop_
_entity.id
_entity.type
_entity.pdbx_description
1 polymer ?
#
loop_
_entity_poly.entity_id
_entity_poly.type
_entity_poly.pdbx_seq_one_letter_code
_entity_poly.pdbx_strand_id
1 'polypeptide(L)'
;MELTESTSGLDLVVCACGGQEYTARDAIDAAIFRGELDVKWKEFLHQVAAERRADELDVEPGESAISGAAEAFRYEYDLITAEETEAWLANRGLTLDDFADYLTREYYASTLREEIIPDEIEYS
;
A
#
# COMPACT_ATOMS: atom_id res chain seq x y z
N MET A 1 1.62 -31.57 -19.30
CA MET A 1 2.00 -30.15 -19.43
C MET A 1 0.73 -29.38 -19.21
N GLU A 2 0.45 -29.06 -17.95
CA GLU A 2 -0.75 -28.31 -17.58
C GLU A 2 -0.49 -26.85 -17.88
N LEU A 3 -1.25 -26.29 -18.82
CA LEU A 3 -1.31 -24.87 -19.07
C LEU A 3 -2.02 -24.27 -17.86
N THR A 4 -1.27 -23.72 -16.91
CA THR A 4 -1.86 -22.74 -16.00
C THR A 4 -2.22 -21.54 -16.86
N GLU A 5 -3.47 -21.49 -17.30
CA GLU A 5 -4.06 -20.22 -17.74
C GLU A 5 -3.76 -19.22 -16.62
N SER A 6 -3.00 -18.16 -16.94
CA SER A 6 -2.97 -16.98 -16.10
C SER A 6 -4.36 -16.39 -16.14
N THR A 7 -5.26 -16.92 -15.31
CA THR A 7 -6.46 -16.21 -14.92
C THR A 7 -5.99 -14.90 -14.32
N SER A 8 -6.42 -13.80 -14.92
CA SER A 8 -6.27 -12.49 -14.29
C SER A 8 -6.80 -12.63 -12.87
N GLY A 9 -6.06 -12.19 -11.85
CA GLY A 9 -6.53 -12.27 -10.45
C GLY A 9 -7.92 -11.66 -10.24
N LEU A 10 -8.36 -10.81 -11.17
CA LEU A 10 -9.68 -10.21 -11.26
C LEU A 10 -10.82 -11.23 -11.52
N ASP A 11 -10.56 -12.34 -12.20
CA ASP A 11 -11.57 -13.36 -12.50
C ASP A 11 -11.67 -14.43 -11.39
N LEU A 12 -10.88 -14.32 -10.32
CA LEU A 12 -10.94 -15.20 -9.16
C LEU A 12 -12.29 -15.02 -8.44
N VAL A 13 -13.03 -16.12 -8.25
CA VAL A 13 -14.24 -16.10 -7.42
C VAL A 13 -13.86 -15.91 -5.96
N VAL A 14 -14.32 -14.81 -5.35
CA VAL A 14 -14.02 -14.44 -3.96
C VAL A 14 -15.19 -14.71 -3.02
N CYS A 15 -16.43 -14.80 -3.54
CA CYS A 15 -17.63 -15.03 -2.76
C CYS A 15 -18.73 -15.68 -3.62
N ALA A 16 -19.63 -16.45 -3.00
CA ALA A 16 -20.84 -16.96 -3.64
C ALA A 16 -22.05 -16.75 -2.73
N CYS A 17 -23.17 -16.27 -3.28
CA CYS A 17 -24.40 -16.04 -2.54
C CYS A 17 -25.62 -16.29 -3.45
N GLY A 18 -26.60 -17.06 -2.95
CA GLY A 18 -27.86 -17.27 -3.67
C GLY A 18 -27.73 -18.00 -5.01
N GLY A 19 -26.68 -18.79 -5.21
CA GLY A 19 -26.39 -19.46 -6.48
C GLY A 19 -25.64 -18.60 -7.51
N GLN A 20 -25.26 -17.37 -7.12
CA GLN A 20 -24.43 -16.49 -7.91
C GLN A 20 -23.01 -16.47 -7.35
N GLU A 21 -22.01 -16.45 -8.23
CA GLU A 21 -20.60 -16.26 -7.90
C GLU A 21 -20.19 -14.81 -8.18
N TYR A 22 -19.30 -14.28 -7.34
CA TYR A 22 -18.76 -12.94 -7.44
C TYR A 22 -17.25 -13.01 -7.51
N THR A 23 -16.71 -12.37 -8.55
CA THR A 23 -15.28 -12.30 -8.82
C THR A 23 -14.61 -11.17 -8.03
N ALA A 24 -13.29 -11.18 -7.97
CA ALA A 24 -12.51 -10.08 -7.42
C ALA A 24 -12.81 -8.76 -8.17
N ARG A 25 -13.04 -8.81 -9.49
CA ARG A 25 -13.50 -7.66 -10.27
C ARG A 25 -14.83 -7.12 -9.76
N ASP A 26 -15.83 -7.98 -9.55
CA ASP A 26 -17.14 -7.54 -9.05
C ASP A 26 -17.02 -6.85 -7.68
N ALA A 27 -16.13 -7.34 -6.81
CA ALA A 27 -15.87 -6.72 -5.52
C ALA A 27 -15.22 -5.33 -5.65
N ILE A 28 -14.23 -5.18 -6.53
CA ILE A 28 -13.53 -3.91 -6.80
C ILE A 28 -14.49 -2.91 -7.45
N ASP A 29 -15.22 -3.30 -8.49
CA ASP A 29 -16.19 -2.45 -9.18
C ASP A 29 -17.27 -1.95 -8.22
N ALA A 30 -17.71 -2.81 -7.30
CA ALA A 30 -18.69 -2.41 -6.30
C ALA A 30 -18.10 -1.45 -5.25
N ALA A 31 -16.82 -1.61 -4.88
CA ALA A 31 -16.11 -0.66 -4.00
C ALA A 31 -15.92 0.70 -4.68
N ILE A 32 -15.59 0.71 -5.98
CA ILE A 32 -15.52 1.91 -6.82
C ILE A 32 -16.88 2.61 -6.83
N PHE A 33 -17.95 1.87 -7.15
CA PHE A 33 -19.30 2.42 -7.22
C PHE A 33 -19.77 3.03 -5.88
N ARG A 34 -19.31 2.48 -4.75
CA ARG A 34 -19.62 3.00 -3.41
C ARG A 34 -18.68 4.13 -2.94
N GLY A 35 -17.64 4.47 -3.70
CA GLY A 35 -16.62 5.45 -3.30
C GLY A 35 -15.71 4.97 -2.17
N GLU A 36 -15.65 3.67 -1.90
CA GLU A 36 -14.84 3.10 -0.82
C GLU A 36 -13.33 3.26 -1.08
N LEU A 37 -12.94 3.41 -2.35
CA LEU A 37 -11.57 3.67 -2.74
C LEU A 37 -11.17 5.14 -2.67
N ASP A 38 -12.11 6.09 -2.60
CA ASP A 38 -11.81 7.53 -2.76
C ASP A 38 -10.82 8.04 -1.70
N VAL A 39 -10.99 7.59 -0.46
CA VAL A 39 -10.09 7.97 0.65
C VAL A 39 -8.68 7.40 0.41
N LYS A 40 -8.61 6.11 0.06
CA LYS A 40 -7.32 5.43 -0.21
C LYS A 40 -6.62 5.97 -1.45
N TRP A 41 -7.39 6.38 -2.46
CA TRP A 41 -6.87 7.00 -3.65
C TRP A 41 -6.27 8.39 -3.36
N LYS A 42 -6.95 9.20 -2.55
CA LYS A 42 -6.40 10.50 -2.11
C LYS A 42 -5.14 10.35 -1.26
N GLU A 43 -5.11 9.37 -0.35
CA GLU A 43 -3.91 9.04 0.43
C GLU A 43 -2.75 8.64 -0.50
N PHE A 44 -3.00 7.79 -1.50
CA PHE A 44 -2.02 7.40 -2.50
C PHE A 44 -1.48 8.59 -3.31
N LEU A 45 -2.36 9.43 -3.86
CA LEU A 45 -1.94 10.62 -4.62
C LEU A 45 -1.11 11.58 -3.77
N HIS A 46 -1.45 11.70 -2.49
CA HIS A 46 -0.67 12.49 -1.55
C HIS A 46 0.72 11.90 -1.32
N GLN A 47 0.85 10.59 -1.13
CA GLN A 47 2.16 9.92 -0.99
C GLN A 47 3.02 10.12 -2.25
N VAL A 48 2.45 9.94 -3.44
CA VAL A 48 3.18 10.14 -4.71
C VAL A 48 3.66 11.58 -4.86
N ALA A 49 2.80 12.55 -4.54
CA ALA A 49 3.18 13.95 -4.61
C ALA A 49 4.22 14.33 -3.54
N ALA A 50 4.21 13.67 -2.38
CA ALA A 50 5.23 13.83 -1.35
C ALA A 50 6.59 13.29 -1.76
N GLU A 51 6.63 12.11 -2.37
CA GLU A 51 7.85 11.50 -2.90
C GLU A 51 8.48 12.42 -3.96
N ARG A 52 7.68 12.90 -4.93
CA ARG A 52 8.15 13.87 -5.93
C ARG A 52 8.70 15.15 -5.29
N ARG A 53 8.03 15.66 -4.25
CA ARG A 53 8.45 16.89 -3.58
C ARG A 53 9.74 16.70 -2.77
N ALA A 54 9.93 15.54 -2.16
CA ALA A 54 11.15 15.19 -1.47
C ALA A 54 12.34 15.14 -2.43
N ASP A 55 12.16 14.55 -3.62
CA ASP A 55 13.18 14.52 -4.68
C ASP A 55 13.57 15.95 -5.13
N GLU A 56 12.59 16.84 -5.33
CA GLU A 56 12.85 18.24 -5.71
C GLU A 56 13.62 19.03 -4.65
N LEU A 57 13.42 18.69 -3.38
CA LEU A 57 14.03 19.35 -2.24
C LEU A 57 15.31 18.68 -1.76
N ASP A 58 15.70 17.55 -2.37
CA ASP A 58 16.82 16.71 -1.94
C ASP A 58 16.68 16.28 -0.45
N VAL A 59 15.45 15.93 -0.06
CA VAL A 59 15.13 15.50 1.31
C VAL A 59 15.37 14.01 1.43
N GLU A 60 16.36 13.64 2.23
CA GLU A 60 16.59 12.26 2.63
C GLU A 60 16.02 12.00 4.04
N PRO A 61 15.34 10.86 4.26
CA PRO A 61 14.90 10.48 5.59
C PRO A 61 16.12 10.21 6.48
N GLY A 62 16.12 10.79 7.68
CA GLY A 62 17.13 10.46 8.67
C GLY A 62 17.03 9.01 9.12
N GLU A 63 18.16 8.32 9.30
CA GLU A 63 18.22 6.93 9.78
C GLU A 63 17.42 6.72 11.08
N SER A 64 17.48 7.69 12.01
CA SER A 64 16.70 7.65 13.25
C SER A 64 15.19 7.75 13.02
N ALA A 65 14.74 8.44 11.96
CA ALA A 65 13.32 8.56 11.64
C ALA A 65 12.79 7.24 11.08
N ILE A 66 13.53 6.61 10.17
CA ILE A 66 13.17 5.29 9.60
C ILE A 66 13.18 4.21 10.68
N SER A 67 14.22 4.19 11.53
CA SER A 67 14.29 3.24 12.65
C SER A 67 13.13 3.41 13.63
N GLY A 68 12.78 4.66 13.98
CA GLY A 68 11.63 4.96 14.83
C GLY A 68 10.29 4.55 14.20
N ALA A 69 10.13 4.76 12.89
CA ALA A 69 8.93 4.34 12.16
C ALA A 69 8.81 2.81 12.09
N ALA A 70 9.92 2.10 11.87
CA ALA A 70 9.97 0.63 11.90
C ALA A 70 9.63 0.08 13.29
N GLU A 71 10.10 0.73 14.36
CA GLU A 71 9.74 0.37 15.73
C GLU A 71 8.26 0.61 16.03
N ALA A 72 7.71 1.76 15.65
CA ALA A 72 6.29 2.05 15.80
C ALA A 72 5.41 1.03 15.07
N PHE A 73 5.79 0.68 13.83
CA PHE A 73 5.12 -0.36 13.05
C PHE A 73 5.15 -1.71 13.77
N ARG A 74 6.32 -2.12 14.26
CA ARG A 74 6.46 -3.37 15.01
C ARG A 74 5.57 -3.40 16.26
N TYR A 75 5.45 -2.29 16.98
CA TYR A 75 4.52 -2.19 18.12
C TYR A 75 3.05 -2.29 17.73
N GLU A 76 2.64 -1.65 16.63
CA GLU A 76 1.25 -1.71 16.13
C GLU A 76 0.83 -3.14 15.76
N TYR A 77 1.75 -3.89 15.15
CA TYR A 77 1.49 -5.24 14.66
C TYR A 77 1.96 -6.36 15.61
N ASP A 78 2.36 -6.01 16.84
CA ASP A 78 2.86 -6.94 17.88
C ASP A 78 4.02 -7.83 17.39
N LEU A 79 4.93 -7.23 16.62
CA LEU A 79 6.14 -7.86 16.08
C LEU A 79 7.31 -7.55 17.02
N ILE A 80 7.72 -8.51 17.83
CA ILE A 80 8.71 -8.26 18.89
C ILE A 80 10.15 -8.34 18.35
N THR A 81 10.40 -9.25 17.40
CA THR A 81 11.73 -9.45 16.81
C THR A 81 11.84 -9.07 15.34
N ALA A 82 13.07 -8.96 14.86
CA ALA A 82 13.36 -8.76 13.44
C ALA A 82 12.91 -9.99 12.62
N GLU A 83 13.15 -11.21 13.10
CA GLU A 83 12.73 -12.44 12.42
C GLU A 83 11.20 -12.53 12.28
N GLU A 84 10.45 -12.10 13.30
CA GLU A 84 8.98 -12.02 13.22
C GLU A 84 8.53 -11.03 12.15
N THR A 85 9.22 -9.90 12.03
CA THR A 85 8.95 -8.89 11.00
C THR A 85 9.21 -9.45 9.60
N GLU A 86 10.36 -10.11 9.40
CA GLU A 86 10.71 -10.75 8.14
C GLU A 86 9.69 -11.82 7.74
N ALA A 87 9.30 -12.68 8.68
CA ALA A 87 8.29 -13.72 8.43
C ALA A 87 6.92 -13.12 8.10
N TRP A 88 6.53 -12.03 8.77
CA TRP A 88 5.28 -11.33 8.53
C TRP A 88 5.22 -10.72 7.12
N LEU A 89 6.33 -10.12 6.67
CA LEU A 89 6.49 -9.58 5.32
C LEU A 89 6.48 -10.70 4.28
N ALA A 90 7.28 -11.75 4.49
CA ALA A 90 7.41 -12.86 3.55
C ALA A 90 6.09 -13.60 3.33
N ASN A 91 5.26 -13.78 4.37
CA ASN A 91 3.93 -14.39 4.26
C ASN A 91 2.96 -13.57 3.37
N ARG A 92 3.29 -12.31 3.09
CA ARG A 92 2.54 -11.40 2.22
C ARG A 92 3.25 -11.15 0.88
N GLY A 93 4.36 -11.84 0.62
CA GLY A 93 5.16 -11.66 -0.59
C GLY A 93 5.98 -10.36 -0.61
N LEU A 94 6.23 -9.76 0.56
CA LEU A 94 6.99 -8.52 0.71
C LEU A 94 8.40 -8.81 1.24
N THR A 95 9.34 -7.95 0.89
CA THR A 95 10.73 -7.97 1.35
C THR A 95 11.00 -6.87 2.38
N LEU A 96 12.17 -6.91 3.03
CA LEU A 96 12.62 -5.81 3.89
C LEU A 96 12.87 -4.52 3.10
N ASP A 97 13.26 -4.63 1.82
CA ASP A 97 13.44 -3.46 0.95
C ASP A 97 12.08 -2.80 0.66
N ASP A 98 11.04 -3.60 0.34
CA ASP A 98 9.67 -3.07 0.18
C ASP A 98 9.17 -2.37 1.45
N PHE A 99 9.55 -2.91 2.61
CA PHE A 99 9.21 -2.33 3.90
C PHE A 99 9.96 -1.01 4.16
N ALA A 100 11.26 -0.94 3.86
CA ALA A 100 12.05 0.28 3.99
C ALA A 100 11.54 1.38 3.04
N ASP A 101 11.19 1.00 1.81
CA ASP A 101 10.59 1.89 0.82
C ASP A 101 9.21 2.40 1.29
N TYR A 102 8.39 1.54 1.88
CA TYR A 102 7.12 1.93 2.50
C TYR A 102 7.33 2.98 3.60
N LEU A 103 8.27 2.73 4.53
CA LEU A 103 8.56 3.67 5.62
C LEU A 103 9.09 5.01 5.10
N THR A 104 9.89 4.99 4.04
CA THR A 104 10.39 6.20 3.37
C THR A 104 9.24 7.03 2.78
N ARG A 105 8.28 6.40 2.09
CA ARG A 105 7.11 7.10 1.55
C ARG A 105 6.22 7.69 2.64
N GLU A 106 6.01 6.94 3.73
CA GLU A 106 5.28 7.43 4.90
C GLU A 106 5.99 8.61 5.58
N TYR A 107 7.32 8.57 5.63
CA TYR A 107 8.11 9.70 6.15
C TYR A 107 7.91 10.96 5.31
N TYR A 108 7.95 10.87 3.98
CA TYR A 108 7.71 12.02 3.12
C TYR A 108 6.28 12.54 3.24
N ALA A 109 5.29 11.63 3.21
CA ALA A 109 3.88 11.99 3.31
C ALA A 109 3.51 12.64 4.66
N SER A 110 4.21 12.30 5.75
CA SER A 110 4.02 12.94 7.05
C SER A 110 4.78 14.26 7.18
N THR A 111 6.02 14.33 6.70
CA THR A 111 6.89 15.51 6.82
C THR A 111 6.44 16.66 5.92
N LEU A 112 5.98 16.36 4.71
CA LEU A 112 5.65 17.36 3.69
C LEU A 112 4.13 17.60 3.56
N ARG A 113 3.31 17.04 4.46
CA ARG A 113 1.84 17.04 4.38
C ARG A 113 1.21 18.41 4.12
N GLU A 114 1.76 19.47 4.70
CA GLU A 114 1.21 20.83 4.56
C GLU A 114 1.71 21.56 3.30
N GLU A 115 2.73 21.02 2.63
CA GLU A 115 3.42 21.66 1.50
C GLU A 115 3.03 21.07 0.13
N ILE A 116 2.12 20.10 0.11
CA ILE A 116 1.77 19.34 -1.10
C ILE A 116 0.31 19.54 -1.47
N ILE A 117 0.07 19.87 -2.73
CA ILE A 117 -1.24 19.79 -3.37
C ILE A 117 -1.15 18.65 -4.39
N PRO A 118 -1.78 17.49 -4.14
CA PRO A 118 -1.76 16.37 -5.07
C PRO A 118 -2.48 16.72 -6.37
N ASP A 119 -2.03 16.13 -7.47
CA ASP A 119 -2.73 16.23 -8.75
C ASP A 119 -4.09 15.50 -8.67
N GLU A 120 -5.17 16.11 -9.17
CA GLU A 120 -6.49 15.45 -9.25
C GLU A 120 -6.50 14.48 -10.43
N ILE A 121 -6.10 13.23 -10.17
CA ILE A 121 -6.09 12.13 -11.14
C ILE A 121 -7.22 11.18 -10.77
N GLU A 122 -8.03 10.74 -11.73
CA GLU A 122 -9.06 9.71 -11.53
C GLU A 122 -8.46 8.32 -11.70
N TYR A 123 -8.97 7.32 -10.97
CA TYR A 123 -8.60 5.91 -11.13
C TYR A 123 -9.38 5.30 -12.32
N SER A 124 -9.06 5.70 -13.56
CA SER A 124 -9.75 5.22 -14.77
C SER A 124 -9.48 3.76 -15.11
#